data_AF-A0A7Y0KJJ3-F1
#
_entry.id   AF-A0A7Y0KJJ3-F1
#
_cell.length_a   1.000
_cell.length_b   1.000
_cell.length_c   1.000
_cell.angle_alpha   90.00
_cell.angle_beta   90.00
_cell.angle_gamma   90.00
#
_symmetry.space_group_name_H-M   'P 1'
#
loop_
_entity.id
_entity.type
_entity.pdbx_description
1 polymer ?
#
loop_
_entity_poly.entity_id
_entity_poly.type
_entity_poly.pdbx_seq_one_letter_code
_entity_poly.pdbx_strand_id
1 'polypeptide(L)' 'MAGIVAKVQEFLRSPQGRKYTDQAKRYAQDPKNRAKAQELFKRFGGGKKH' A
#
# COMPACT_ATOMS: atom_id res chain seq x y z
N MET A 1 -6.48 -8.93 -20.84
CA MET A 1 -6.99 -7.71 -20.16
C MET A 1 -5.88 -6.67 -20.02
N ALA A 2 -5.47 -6.02 -21.12
CA ALA A 2 -4.41 -5.00 -21.08
C ALA A 2 -4.91 -3.62 -20.56
N GLY A 3 -6.21 -3.33 -20.70
CA GLY A 3 -6.77 -2.00 -20.42
C GLY A 3 -6.82 -1.61 -18.94
N ILE A 4 -7.12 -2.55 -18.04
CA ILE A 4 -7.23 -2.22 -16.60
C ILE A 4 -5.86 -1.90 -16.00
N VAL A 5 -4.84 -2.69 -16.35
CA VAL A 5 -3.47 -2.46 -15.88
C VAL A 5 -2.92 -1.14 -16.42
N ALA A 6 -3.16 -0.84 -17.70
CA ALA A 6 -2.76 0.43 -18.32
C ALA A 6 -3.45 1.62 -17.63
N LYS A 7 -4.75 1.52 -17.33
CA LYS A 7 -5.51 2.58 -16.66
C LYS A 7 -5.05 2.82 -15.22
N VAL A 8 -4.65 1.76 -14.50
CA VAL A 8 -4.04 1.89 -13.17
C VAL A 8 -2.67 2.56 -13.27
N GLN A 9 -1.82 2.20 -14.24
CA GLN A 9 -0.54 2.87 -14.45
C GLN A 9 -0.69 4.35 -14.83
N GLU A 10 -1.66 4.66 -15.68
CA GLU A 10 -1.98 6.03 -16.07
C GLU A 10 -2.51 6.85 -14.88
N PHE A 11 -3.38 6.24 -14.07
CA PHE A 11 -3.84 6.82 -12.81
C PHE A 11 -2.68 7.07 -11.85
N LEU A 12 -1.77 6.12 -11.65
CA LEU A 12 -0.58 6.28 -10.80
C LEU A 12 0.35 7.40 -11.30
N ARG A 13 0.41 7.62 -12.62
CA ARG A 13 1.20 8.71 -13.23
C ARG A 13 0.51 10.08 -13.15
N SER A 14 -0.82 10.10 -12.99
CA SER A 14 -1.61 11.32 -12.85
C SER A 14 -1.27 12.10 -11.56
N PRO A 15 -1.53 13.42 -11.50
CA PRO A 15 -1.31 14.21 -10.28
C PRO A 15 -2.15 13.74 -9.09
N GLN A 16 -3.32 13.14 -9.33
CA GLN A 16 -4.14 12.55 -8.26
C GLN A 16 -3.51 11.25 -7.74
N GLY A 17 -3.07 10.36 -8.63
CA GLY A 17 -2.39 9.12 -8.22
C GLY A 17 -1.05 9.36 -7.55
N ARG A 18 -0.27 10.37 -7.98
CA ARG A 18 0.96 10.78 -7.28
C ARG A 18 0.68 11.17 -5.84
N LYS A 19 -0.37 11.96 -5.56
CA LYS A 19 -0.76 12.32 -4.18
C LYS A 19 -1.02 11.09 -3.31
N TYR A 20 -1.80 10.14 -3.82
CA TYR A 20 -2.07 8.89 -3.09
C TYR A 20 -0.80 8.05 -2.91
N THR A 21 0.06 8.00 -3.92
CA THR A 21 1.32 7.23 -3.88
C THR A 21 2.33 7.87 -2.91
N ASP A 22 2.41 9.19 -2.87
CA ASP A 22 3.28 9.95 -1.96
C ASP A 22 2.78 9.87 -0.52
N GLN A 23 1.46 9.92 -0.32
CA GLN A 23 0.85 9.69 0.98
C GLN A 23 1.16 8.26 1.45
N ALA A 24 0.95 7.26 0.60
CA ALA A 24 1.30 5.87 0.90
C ALA A 24 2.80 5.69 1.19
N LYS A 25 3.68 6.34 0.41
CA LYS A 25 5.13 6.34 0.67
C LYS A 25 5.47 6.96 2.01
N ARG A 26 4.89 8.11 2.37
CA ARG A 26 5.10 8.75 3.68
C ARG A 26 4.64 7.83 4.82
N TYR A 27 3.46 7.21 4.69
CA TYR A 27 2.98 6.24 5.67
C TYR A 27 3.91 5.02 5.78
N ALA A 28 4.47 4.55 4.67
CA ALA A 28 5.38 3.41 4.63
C ALA A 28 6.81 3.74 5.09
N GLN A 29 7.25 4.99 4.92
CA GLN A 29 8.55 5.48 5.37
C GLN A 29 8.62 5.67 6.88
N ASP A 30 7.46 5.78 7.54
CA ASP A 30 7.41 5.95 8.99
C ASP A 30 7.66 4.61 9.71
N PRO A 31 8.78 4.47 10.46
CA PRO A 31 9.12 3.23 11.14
C PRO A 31 8.08 2.85 12.21
N LYS A 32 7.37 3.82 12.80
CA LYS A 32 6.28 3.56 13.76
C LYS A 32 5.10 2.88 13.09
N ASN A 33 4.73 3.33 11.89
CA ASN A 33 3.65 2.70 11.13
C ASN A 33 4.05 1.32 10.65
N ARG A 34 5.33 1.10 10.32
CA ARG A 34 5.84 -0.23 9.95
C ARG A 34 5.74 -1.23 11.09
N ALA A 35 6.12 -0.85 12.31
CA ALA A 35 6.01 -1.72 13.49
C ALA A 35 4.54 -2.06 13.79
N LYS A 36 3.66 -1.06 13.77
CA LYS A 36 2.22 -1.25 13.99
C LYS A 36 1.57 -2.08 12.88
N ALA A 37 1.96 -1.87 11.63
CA ALA A 37 1.51 -2.66 10.49
C ALA A 37 2.01 -4.10 10.59
N GLN A 38 3.26 -4.34 10.98
CA GLN A 38 3.78 -5.69 11.21
C GLN A 38 3.04 -6.40 12.35
N GLU A 39 2.72 -5.70 13.44
CA GLU A 39 1.95 -6.26 14.54
C GLU A 39 0.51 -6.59 14.10
N LEU A 40 -0.14 -5.69 13.39
CA LEU A 40 -1.46 -5.94 12.79
C LEU A 40 -1.40 -7.09 11.79
N PHE A 41 -0.37 -7.17 10.96
CA PHE A 41 -0.20 -8.26 9.99
C PHE A 41 0.08 -9.60 10.70
N LYS A 42 0.79 -9.60 11.83
CA LYS A 42 0.95 -10.80 12.66
C LYS A 42 -0.37 -11.22 13.32
N ARG A 43 -1.15 -10.26 13.83
CA ARG A 43 -2.44 -10.53 14.50
C ARG A 43 -3.55 -10.93 13.52
N PHE A 44 -3.60 -10.29 12.34
CA PHE A 44 -4.71 -10.42 11.38
C PHE A 44 -4.32 -11.12 10.07
N GLY A 45 -3.07 -11.02 9.63
CA GLY A 45 -2.54 -11.75 8.47
C GLY A 45 -1.99 -13.14 8.83
N GLY A 46 -1.94 -13.49 10.12
CA GLY A 46 -1.42 -14.74 10.67
C GLY A 46 -2.48 -15.81 10.96
N GLY A 47 -3.60 -15.85 10.23
CA GLY A 47 -4.68 -16.83 10.43
C GLY A 47 -4.33 -18.29 10.13
N LYS A 48 -3.07 -18.73 10.27
CA LYS A 48 -2.70 -20.15 10.14
C LYS A 48 -1.53 -20.54 11.06
N LYS A 49 -1.90 -21.08 12.21
CA LYS A 49 -1.27 -22.14 13.02
C LYS A 49 -2.09 -22.20 14.33
N HIS A 50 -3.08 -23.09 14.41
CA HIS A 50 -2.95 -24.43 15.02
C HIS A 50 -2.10 -24.40 16.29
#